data_AF-W2ZCF7-F1
#
_entry.id   AF-W2ZCF7-F1
#
_cell.length_a   1.000
_cell.length_b   1.000
_cell.length_c   1.000
_cell.angle_alpha   90.00
_cell.angle_beta   90.00
_cell.angle_gamma   90.00
#
_symmetry.space_group_name_H-M   'P 1'
#
loop_
_entity.id
_entity.type
_entity.pdbx_description
1 polymer ?
#
loop_
_entity_poly.entity_id
_entity_poly.type
_entity_poly.pdbx_seq_one_letter_code
_entity_poly.pdbx_strand_id
1 'polypeptide(L)'
;MAAAEALLAYEPLQQLQHENYLLREENRRLHSEVRELLRWKEKAIAHMAAMAPARRRAAREVEHAKQLQQQLRTVETSLKSRGALELATTELETEREALQHRIEVLKRENGALKLHSERSNRRADEAEAQLAAMGESFRLHLERLVAMRESLDESGDGKSKSNKENSTETTKSKENNPSNSPSTTIGNQDPGKPETEADDADSSSSDSLGSAALVMGLDAVASKCLSWLQQHLAQSFAQQQQKASHYEAQYEEMKRLKEQVQAAGRIPEELAEQHAKQARELIELRDAHEQLQQRVADADNMVIVQQQRREDMATRLRLVAGEVRQYLRLVRGEIKRKFGYLPEAIAHAESWARIAEALELLLCQSSDRCTAQARRKAK
;
A
#
# COMPACT_ATOMS: atom_id res chain seq x y z
N MET A 1 -124.81 -9.10 -33.19
CA MET A 1 -123.79 -8.72 -34.19
C MET A 1 -122.96 -7.54 -33.68
N ALA A 2 -123.55 -6.35 -33.50
CA ALA A 2 -122.82 -5.15 -33.03
C ALA A 2 -122.06 -5.28 -31.68
N ALA A 3 -122.61 -6.01 -30.70
CA ALA A 3 -121.93 -6.22 -29.41
C ALA A 3 -120.70 -7.14 -29.48
N ALA A 4 -120.67 -8.09 -30.42
CA ALA A 4 -119.54 -9.00 -30.60
C ALA A 4 -118.38 -8.33 -31.36
N GLU A 5 -118.70 -7.50 -32.36
CA GLU A 5 -117.71 -6.68 -33.07
C GLU A 5 -117.08 -5.62 -32.16
N ALA A 6 -117.86 -5.01 -31.25
CA ALA A 6 -117.34 -4.09 -30.25
C ALA A 6 -116.41 -4.77 -29.22
N LEU A 7 -116.67 -6.03 -28.86
CA LEU A 7 -115.79 -6.81 -27.97
C LEU A 7 -114.47 -7.20 -28.66
N LEU A 8 -114.52 -7.61 -29.93
CA LEU A 8 -113.31 -7.92 -30.72
C LEU A 8 -112.43 -6.68 -30.95
N ALA A 9 -113.03 -5.49 -31.09
CA ALA A 9 -112.28 -4.23 -31.18
C ALA A 9 -111.64 -3.82 -29.83
N TYR A 10 -112.11 -4.36 -28.71
CA TYR A 10 -111.65 -3.99 -27.36
C TYR A 10 -110.53 -4.91 -26.82
N GLU A 11 -110.43 -6.15 -27.30
CA GLU A 11 -109.36 -7.10 -26.94
C GLU A 11 -107.92 -6.55 -27.11
N PRO A 12 -107.52 -5.92 -28.24
CA PRO A 12 -106.16 -5.40 -28.38
C PRO A 12 -105.89 -4.23 -27.43
N LEU A 13 -106.90 -3.43 -27.10
CA LEU A 13 -106.77 -2.36 -26.10
C LEU A 13 -106.53 -2.95 -24.70
N GLN A 14 -107.23 -4.02 -24.32
CA GLN A 14 -107.03 -4.71 -23.05
C GLN A 14 -105.64 -5.36 -22.96
N GLN A 15 -105.16 -5.99 -24.03
CA GLN A 15 -103.82 -6.57 -24.09
C GLN A 15 -102.73 -5.50 -23.91
N LEU A 16 -102.84 -4.38 -24.63
CA LEU A 16 -101.91 -3.25 -24.47
C LEU A 16 -101.99 -2.65 -23.07
N GLN A 17 -103.16 -2.56 -22.45
CA GLN A 17 -103.30 -2.11 -21.06
C GLN A 17 -102.61 -3.05 -20.07
N HIS A 18 -102.74 -4.37 -20.28
CA HIS A 18 -102.09 -5.39 -19.46
C HIS A 18 -100.56 -5.35 -19.61
N GLU A 19 -100.05 -5.32 -20.85
CA GLU A 19 -98.62 -5.18 -21.13
C GLU A 19 -98.05 -3.89 -20.54
N ASN A 20 -98.77 -2.78 -20.68
CA ASN A 20 -98.34 -1.51 -20.11
C ASN A 20 -98.33 -1.54 -18.58
N TYR A 21 -99.27 -2.26 -17.95
CA TYR A 21 -99.26 -2.52 -16.52
C TYR A 21 -98.04 -3.35 -16.10
N LEU A 22 -97.74 -4.45 -16.80
CA LEU A 22 -96.56 -5.28 -16.52
C LEU A 22 -95.25 -4.49 -16.67
N LEU A 23 -95.10 -3.74 -17.76
CA LEU A 23 -93.93 -2.89 -17.97
C LEU A 23 -93.79 -1.83 -16.87
N ARG A 24 -94.89 -1.26 -16.36
CA ARG A 24 -94.85 -0.33 -15.22
C ARG A 24 -94.42 -1.03 -13.94
N GLU A 25 -94.86 -2.26 -13.69
CA GLU A 25 -94.41 -3.05 -12.54
C GLU A 25 -92.92 -3.40 -12.63
N GLU A 26 -92.46 -3.86 -13.79
CA GLU A 26 -91.04 -4.14 -14.05
C GLU A 26 -90.21 -2.87 -13.87
N ASN A 27 -90.67 -1.74 -14.39
CA ASN A 27 -89.99 -0.47 -14.19
C ASN A 27 -89.91 -0.11 -12.70
N ARG A 28 -90.98 -0.32 -11.92
CA ARG A 28 -90.96 -0.11 -10.46
C ARG A 28 -89.96 -1.02 -9.76
N ARG A 29 -89.87 -2.30 -10.16
CA ARG A 29 -88.91 -3.28 -9.61
C ARG A 29 -87.47 -2.89 -9.91
N LEU A 30 -87.17 -2.57 -11.17
CA LEU A 30 -85.85 -2.07 -11.58
C LEU A 30 -85.48 -0.79 -10.83
N HIS A 31 -86.43 0.13 -10.64
CA HIS A 31 -86.20 1.33 -9.84
C HIS A 31 -85.92 1.04 -8.36
N SER A 32 -86.51 0.01 -7.75
CA SER A 32 -86.10 -0.43 -6.40
C SER A 32 -84.71 -1.04 -6.37
N GLU A 33 -84.39 -1.92 -7.33
CA GLU A 33 -83.08 -2.57 -7.41
C GLU A 33 -81.95 -1.56 -7.62
N VAL A 34 -82.13 -0.60 -8.53
CA VAL A 34 -81.16 0.49 -8.75
C VAL A 34 -80.96 1.31 -7.47
N ARG A 35 -82.03 1.63 -6.74
CA ARG A 35 -81.92 2.37 -5.46
C ARG A 35 -81.18 1.56 -4.40
N GLU A 36 -81.39 0.25 -4.34
CA GLU A 36 -80.63 -0.62 -3.44
C GLU A 36 -79.16 -0.63 -3.83
N LEU A 37 -78.83 -0.91 -5.09
CA LEU A 37 -77.45 -0.92 -5.57
C LEU A 37 -76.72 0.40 -5.32
N LEU A 38 -77.39 1.54 -5.47
CA LEU A 38 -76.83 2.85 -5.13
C LEU A 38 -76.52 2.97 -3.65
N ARG A 39 -77.41 2.52 -2.76
CA ARG A 39 -77.14 2.48 -1.30
C ARG A 39 -75.97 1.55 -0.95
N TRP A 40 -75.87 0.39 -1.61
CA TRP A 40 -74.74 -0.52 -1.41
C TRP A 40 -73.42 0.12 -1.86
N LYS A 41 -73.42 0.80 -3.01
CA LYS A 41 -72.28 1.57 -3.50
C LYS A 41 -71.87 2.66 -2.52
N GLU A 42 -72.82 3.44 -2.00
CA GLU A 42 -72.55 4.48 -1.00
C GLU A 42 -71.94 3.91 0.29
N LYS A 43 -72.49 2.81 0.80
CA LYS A 43 -71.93 2.10 1.98
C LYS A 43 -70.50 1.61 1.72
N ALA A 44 -70.23 1.05 0.55
CA ALA A 44 -68.89 0.60 0.18
C ALA A 44 -67.90 1.77 0.09
N ILE A 45 -68.31 2.89 -0.50
CA ILE A 45 -67.49 4.11 -0.58
C ILE A 45 -67.21 4.66 0.82
N ALA A 46 -68.23 4.72 1.69
CA ALA A 46 -68.07 5.17 3.07
C ALA A 46 -67.10 4.28 3.85
N HIS A 47 -67.20 2.96 3.71
CA HIS A 47 -66.27 2.02 4.33
C HIS A 47 -64.84 2.18 3.80
N MET A 48 -64.66 2.33 2.48
CA MET A 48 -63.35 2.60 1.89
C MET A 48 -62.74 3.93 2.38
N ALA A 49 -63.57 4.97 2.52
CA ALA A 49 -63.15 6.26 3.05
C ALA A 49 -62.77 6.17 4.53
N ALA A 50 -63.55 5.45 5.35
CA ALA A 50 -63.24 5.20 6.76
C ALA A 50 -61.93 4.43 6.95
N MET A 51 -61.62 3.48 6.05
CA MET A 51 -60.37 2.70 6.07
C MET A 51 -59.18 3.41 5.41
N ALA A 52 -59.40 4.52 4.69
CA ALA A 52 -58.30 5.23 4.01
C ALA A 52 -57.24 5.79 4.98
N PRO A 53 -57.58 6.39 6.14
CA PRO A 53 -56.58 6.82 7.13
C PRO A 53 -55.73 5.67 7.67
N ALA A 54 -56.33 4.52 7.98
CA ALA A 54 -55.60 3.34 8.47
C ALA A 54 -54.60 2.83 7.42
N ARG A 55 -55.04 2.72 6.15
CA ARG A 55 -54.15 2.36 5.02
C ARG A 55 -53.01 3.34 4.83
N ARG A 56 -53.26 4.65 4.98
CA ARG A 56 -52.22 5.68 4.90
C ARG A 56 -51.23 5.60 6.06
N ARG A 57 -51.69 5.28 7.28
CA ARG A 57 -50.78 5.07 8.44
C ARG A 57 -49.89 3.84 8.21
N ALA A 58 -50.48 2.71 7.84
CA ALA A 58 -49.74 1.49 7.52
C ALA A 58 -48.70 1.72 6.40
N ALA A 59 -49.05 2.48 5.35
CA ALA A 59 -48.11 2.82 4.28
C ALA A 59 -46.90 3.63 4.81
N ARG A 60 -47.14 4.63 5.67
CA ARG A 60 -46.07 5.42 6.30
C ARG A 60 -45.20 4.58 7.23
N GLU A 61 -45.79 3.66 7.99
CA GLU A 61 -45.06 2.74 8.86
C GLU A 61 -44.15 1.81 8.04
N VAL A 62 -44.63 1.31 6.90
CA VAL A 62 -43.82 0.51 5.96
C VAL A 62 -42.68 1.33 5.37
N GLU A 63 -42.92 2.59 5.00
CA GLU A 63 -41.86 3.49 4.52
C GLU A 63 -40.81 3.76 5.61
N HIS A 64 -41.24 4.02 6.85
CA HIS A 64 -40.35 4.21 7.99
C HIS A 64 -39.54 2.94 8.29
N ALA A 65 -40.17 1.76 8.25
CA ALA A 65 -39.48 0.48 8.42
C ALA A 65 -38.43 0.24 7.33
N LYS A 66 -38.72 0.61 6.07
CA LYS A 66 -37.74 0.55 4.96
C LYS A 66 -36.56 1.50 5.20
N GLN A 67 -36.80 2.70 5.69
CA GLN A 67 -35.74 3.65 6.04
C GLN A 67 -34.86 3.12 7.17
N LEU A 68 -35.46 2.60 8.25
CA LEU A 68 -34.72 1.94 9.34
C LEU A 68 -33.92 0.74 8.84
N GLN A 69 -34.47 -0.08 7.96
CA GLN A 69 -33.75 -1.21 7.37
C GLN A 69 -32.54 -0.76 6.54
N GLN A 70 -32.65 0.35 5.81
CA GLN A 70 -31.52 0.93 5.09
C GLN A 70 -30.45 1.44 6.07
N GLN A 71 -30.85 2.14 7.12
CA GLN A 71 -29.92 2.60 8.17
C GLN A 71 -29.20 1.43 8.84
N LEU A 72 -29.92 0.37 9.21
CA LEU A 72 -29.31 -0.84 9.79
C LEU A 72 -28.29 -1.48 8.84
N ARG A 73 -28.60 -1.57 7.54
CA ARG A 73 -27.63 -2.08 6.54
C ARG A 73 -26.37 -1.21 6.48
N THR A 74 -26.51 0.12 6.54
CA THR A 74 -25.33 1.01 6.55
C THR A 74 -24.48 0.81 7.80
N VAL A 75 -25.12 0.65 8.96
CA VAL A 75 -24.43 0.38 10.23
C VAL A 75 -23.73 -0.99 10.16
N GLU A 76 -24.40 -2.04 9.69
CA GLU A 76 -23.82 -3.37 9.49
C GLU A 76 -22.59 -3.32 8.58
N THR A 77 -22.64 -2.57 7.47
CA THR A 77 -21.48 -2.43 6.59
C THR A 77 -20.31 -1.70 7.29
N SER A 78 -20.61 -0.66 8.08
CA SER A 78 -19.59 0.06 8.84
C SER A 78 -18.96 -0.78 9.96
N LEU A 79 -19.75 -1.63 10.62
CA LEU A 79 -19.27 -2.56 11.63
C LEU A 79 -18.40 -3.65 11.01
N LYS A 80 -18.78 -4.17 9.84
CA LYS A 80 -17.95 -5.13 9.10
C LYS A 80 -16.62 -4.51 8.68
N SER A 81 -16.62 -3.28 8.16
CA SER A 81 -15.36 -2.60 7.80
C SER A 81 -14.50 -2.32 9.03
N ARG A 82 -15.12 -1.91 10.15
CA ARG A 82 -14.41 -1.71 11.41
C ARG A 82 -13.78 -3.00 11.93
N GLY A 83 -14.52 -4.12 11.92
CA GLY A 83 -13.98 -5.42 12.32
C GLY A 83 -12.81 -5.89 11.45
N ALA A 84 -12.88 -5.65 10.13
CA ALA A 84 -11.75 -5.92 9.23
C ALA A 84 -10.53 -5.05 9.55
N LEU A 85 -10.75 -3.76 9.86
CA LEU A 85 -9.66 -2.86 10.29
C LEU A 85 -9.08 -3.28 11.64
N GLU A 86 -9.89 -3.70 12.61
CA GLU A 86 -9.42 -4.20 13.90
C GLU A 86 -8.54 -5.45 13.73
N LEU A 87 -8.94 -6.39 12.86
CA LEU A 87 -8.09 -7.55 12.52
C LEU A 87 -6.77 -7.13 11.88
N ALA A 88 -6.80 -6.24 10.89
CA ALA A 88 -5.59 -5.73 10.24
C ALA A 88 -4.66 -5.00 11.24
N THR A 89 -5.22 -4.27 12.21
CA THR A 89 -4.40 -3.65 13.27
C THR A 89 -3.74 -4.68 14.17
N THR A 90 -4.45 -5.76 14.54
CA THR A 90 -3.83 -6.83 15.34
C THR A 90 -2.74 -7.57 14.57
N GLU A 91 -2.91 -7.80 13.27
CA GLU A 91 -1.87 -8.39 12.41
C GLU A 91 -0.63 -7.50 12.38
N LEU A 92 -0.79 -6.19 12.13
CA LEU A 92 0.31 -5.23 12.13
C LEU A 92 1.00 -5.12 13.50
N GLU A 93 0.25 -5.22 14.60
CA GLU A 93 0.83 -5.27 15.95
C GLU A 93 1.72 -6.51 16.14
N THR A 94 1.25 -7.68 15.71
CA THR A 94 2.06 -8.91 15.79
C THR A 94 3.30 -8.86 14.90
N GLU A 95 3.20 -8.29 13.69
CA GLU A 95 4.35 -8.06 12.81
C GLU A 95 5.35 -7.08 13.43
N ARG A 96 4.85 -6.00 14.06
CA ARG A 96 5.68 -5.03 14.76
C ARG A 96 6.43 -5.68 15.92
N GLU A 97 5.78 -6.52 16.72
CA GLU A 97 6.42 -7.27 17.81
C GLU A 97 7.49 -8.23 17.28
N ALA A 98 7.20 -8.96 16.20
CA ALA A 98 8.16 -9.86 15.55
C ALA A 98 9.40 -9.10 15.04
N LEU A 99 9.20 -7.94 14.40
CA LEU A 99 10.28 -7.08 13.94
C LEU A 99 11.09 -6.49 15.09
N GLN A 100 10.44 -6.09 16.19
CA GLN A 100 11.13 -5.62 17.40
C GLN A 100 12.03 -6.69 17.97
N HIS A 101 11.52 -7.92 18.12
CA HIS A 101 12.34 -9.05 18.56
C HIS A 101 13.54 -9.29 17.62
N ARG A 102 13.33 -9.22 16.30
CA ARG A 102 14.44 -9.36 15.33
C ARG A 102 15.49 -8.26 15.48
N ILE A 103 15.07 -7.01 15.69
CA ILE A 103 15.98 -5.88 15.94
C ILE A 103 16.79 -6.11 17.21
N GLU A 104 16.16 -6.58 18.29
CA GLU A 104 16.89 -6.87 19.53
C GLU A 104 17.93 -7.98 19.36
N VAL A 105 17.58 -9.05 18.64
CA VAL A 105 18.52 -10.13 18.31
C VAL A 105 19.71 -9.59 17.52
N LEU A 106 19.44 -8.82 16.46
CA LEU A 106 20.50 -8.18 15.66
C LEU A 106 21.37 -7.22 16.47
N LYS A 107 20.79 -6.49 17.44
CA LYS A 107 21.57 -5.64 18.37
C LYS A 107 22.52 -6.47 19.24
N ARG A 108 22.05 -7.61 19.77
CA ARG A 108 22.89 -8.53 20.57
C ARG A 108 24.01 -9.13 19.72
N GLU A 109 23.69 -9.60 18.51
CA GLU A 109 24.67 -10.16 17.55
C GLU A 109 25.73 -9.11 17.16
N ASN A 110 25.30 -7.89 16.84
CA ASN A 110 26.23 -6.79 16.51
C ASN A 110 27.14 -6.44 17.70
N GLY A 111 26.60 -6.42 18.92
CA GLY A 111 27.40 -6.25 20.14
C GLY A 111 28.46 -7.35 20.31
N ALA A 112 28.10 -8.61 20.05
CA ALA A 112 29.04 -9.73 20.11
C ALA A 112 30.13 -9.63 19.04
N LEU A 113 29.77 -9.24 17.80
CA LEU A 113 30.72 -9.03 16.71
C LEU A 113 31.70 -7.89 17.00
N LYS A 114 31.23 -6.77 17.58
CA LYS A 114 32.11 -5.67 18.01
C LYS A 114 33.14 -6.13 19.03
N LEU A 115 32.71 -6.85 20.06
CA LEU A 115 33.63 -7.41 21.07
C LEU A 115 34.63 -8.39 20.43
N HIS A 116 34.20 -9.18 19.45
CA HIS A 116 35.10 -10.07 18.73
C HIS A 116 36.14 -9.31 17.89
N SER A 117 35.70 -8.28 17.16
CA SER A 117 36.57 -7.39 16.39
C SER A 117 37.58 -6.67 17.29
N GLU A 118 37.16 -6.10 18.42
CA GLU A 118 38.05 -5.45 19.39
C GLU A 118 39.11 -6.42 19.92
N ARG A 119 38.74 -7.66 20.24
CA ARG A 119 39.70 -8.69 20.66
C ARG A 119 40.69 -9.05 19.55
N SER A 120 40.23 -9.15 18.32
CA SER A 120 41.10 -9.43 17.17
C SER A 120 42.08 -8.29 16.93
N ASN A 121 41.62 -7.03 17.01
CA ASN A 121 42.48 -5.86 16.86
C ASN A 121 43.54 -5.81 17.96
N ARG A 122 43.17 -6.04 19.23
CA ARG A 122 44.17 -6.10 20.31
C ARG A 122 45.25 -7.15 20.08
N ARG A 123 44.89 -8.34 19.60
CA ARG A 123 45.88 -9.37 19.25
C ARG A 123 46.77 -8.94 18.08
N ALA A 124 46.21 -8.21 17.10
CA ALA A 124 46.98 -7.66 16.01
C ALA A 124 47.97 -6.59 16.51
N ASP A 125 47.52 -5.68 17.37
CA ASP A 125 48.36 -4.64 17.99
C ASP A 125 49.48 -5.27 18.84
N GLU A 126 49.18 -6.32 19.61
CA GLU A 126 50.16 -7.09 20.39
C GLU A 126 51.20 -7.76 19.49
N ALA A 127 50.77 -8.36 18.38
CA ALA A 127 51.67 -8.98 17.41
C ALA A 127 52.54 -7.93 16.70
N GLU A 128 51.98 -6.76 16.36
CA GLU A 128 52.71 -5.64 15.77
C GLU A 128 53.77 -5.10 16.76
N ALA A 129 53.42 -4.94 18.03
CA ALA A 129 54.36 -4.54 19.08
C ALA A 129 55.50 -5.55 19.27
N GLN A 130 55.21 -6.85 19.20
CA GLN A 130 56.25 -7.90 19.24
C GLN A 130 57.18 -7.83 18.03
N LEU A 131 56.63 -7.65 16.83
CA LEU A 131 57.43 -7.48 15.61
C LEU A 131 58.30 -6.22 15.68
N ALA A 132 57.77 -5.12 16.20
CA ALA A 132 58.52 -3.88 16.41
C ALA A 132 59.68 -4.08 17.40
N ALA A 133 59.43 -4.72 18.56
CA ALA A 133 60.45 -5.03 19.54
C ALA A 133 61.55 -5.97 18.98
N MET A 134 61.16 -6.98 18.20
CA MET A 134 62.13 -7.82 17.48
C MET A 134 62.94 -6.98 16.48
N GLY A 135 62.29 -6.12 15.69
CA GLY A 135 62.94 -5.21 14.75
C GLY A 135 63.97 -4.29 15.42
N GLU A 136 63.64 -3.73 16.58
CA GLU A 136 64.57 -2.93 17.38
C GLU A 136 65.73 -3.77 17.93
N SER A 137 65.47 -5.01 18.38
CA SER A 137 66.53 -5.90 18.86
C SER A 137 67.52 -6.29 17.75
N PHE A 138 67.02 -6.50 16.53
CA PHE A 138 67.85 -6.73 15.34
C PHE A 138 68.64 -5.49 14.96
N ARG A 139 68.01 -4.29 14.99
CA ARG A 139 68.71 -3.01 14.77
C ARG A 139 69.87 -2.83 15.74
N LEU A 140 69.65 -3.06 17.04
CA LEU A 140 70.69 -2.96 18.07
C LEU A 140 71.82 -3.99 17.88
N HIS A 141 71.50 -5.23 17.48
CA HIS A 141 72.53 -6.22 17.15
C HIS A 141 73.35 -5.81 15.93
N LEU A 142 72.71 -5.29 14.88
CA LEU A 142 73.40 -4.76 13.71
C LEU A 142 74.29 -3.58 14.08
N GLU A 143 73.82 -2.65 14.90
CA GLU A 143 74.63 -1.52 15.39
C GLU A 143 75.85 -1.99 16.19
N ARG A 144 75.70 -3.00 17.06
CA ARG A 144 76.83 -3.61 17.77
C ARG A 144 77.82 -4.30 16.83
N LEU A 145 77.33 -5.02 15.82
CA LEU A 145 78.18 -5.66 14.82
C LEU A 145 78.95 -4.63 13.99
N VAL A 146 78.30 -3.53 13.60
CA VAL A 146 78.96 -2.40 12.92
C VAL A 146 80.01 -1.77 13.82
N ALA A 147 79.69 -1.47 15.08
CA ALA A 147 80.66 -0.91 16.02
C ALA A 147 81.85 -1.85 16.28
N MET A 148 81.62 -3.17 16.36
CA MET A 148 82.70 -4.16 16.45
C MET A 148 83.56 -4.17 15.18
N ARG A 149 82.95 -4.12 14.00
CA ARG A 149 83.66 -4.02 12.72
C ARG A 149 84.50 -2.74 12.65
N GLU A 150 83.94 -1.60 13.03
CA GLU A 150 84.66 -0.33 13.10
C GLU A 150 85.81 -0.38 14.11
N SER A 151 85.63 -1.02 15.27
CA SER A 151 86.71 -1.21 16.24
C SER A 151 87.82 -2.17 15.78
N LEU A 152 87.48 -3.15 14.94
CA LEU A 152 88.44 -4.05 14.30
C LEU A 152 89.20 -3.34 13.19
N ASP A 153 88.53 -2.48 12.42
CA ASP A 153 89.16 -1.61 11.41
C ASP A 153 90.10 -0.59 12.11
N GLU A 154 89.71 -0.01 13.25
CA GLU A 154 90.55 0.89 14.08
C GLU A 154 91.75 0.18 14.74
N SER A 155 91.57 -1.08 15.18
CA SER A 155 92.66 -1.88 15.76
C SER A 155 93.59 -2.51 14.71
N GLY A 156 93.20 -2.48 13.43
CA GLY A 156 94.07 -2.73 12.29
C GLY A 156 95.15 -1.65 12.09
N ASP A 157 94.96 -0.45 12.63
CA ASP A 157 95.88 0.69 12.47
C ASP A 157 96.63 1.11 13.75
N GLY A 158 96.52 0.37 14.86
CA GLY A 158 97.06 0.81 16.14
C GLY A 158 97.47 -0.30 17.11
N LYS A 159 98.76 -0.63 17.15
CA LYS A 159 99.38 -1.60 18.04
C LYS A 159 99.52 -1.07 19.49
N SER A 160 99.06 -1.84 20.49
CA SER A 160 99.72 -2.16 21.79
C SER A 160 99.05 -1.74 23.13
N LYS A 161 98.80 -2.77 23.98
CA LYS A 161 98.91 -2.85 25.47
C LYS A 161 97.94 -1.99 26.33
N SER A 162 97.39 -2.41 27.48
CA SER A 162 97.61 -3.52 28.42
C SER A 162 96.48 -3.60 29.47
N ASN A 163 96.20 -4.81 29.97
CA ASN A 163 95.68 -5.26 31.28
C ASN A 163 95.00 -4.28 32.27
N LYS A 164 93.85 -4.70 32.84
CA LYS A 164 93.69 -4.84 34.31
C LYS A 164 92.49 -5.71 34.72
N GLU A 165 92.74 -6.64 35.65
CA GLU A 165 91.79 -7.53 36.34
C GLU A 165 91.06 -6.83 37.51
N ASN A 166 89.84 -7.33 37.86
CA ASN A 166 89.37 -7.76 39.20
C ASN A 166 87.82 -7.75 39.27
N SER A 167 87.17 -8.90 39.56
CA SER A 167 86.53 -9.30 40.86
C SER A 167 85.33 -8.42 41.25
N THR A 168 84.12 -8.88 41.61
CA THR A 168 83.71 -9.99 42.50
C THR A 168 82.16 -10.14 42.51
N GLU A 169 81.70 -11.35 42.88
CA GLU A 169 80.52 -11.68 43.74
C GLU A 169 79.04 -11.69 43.24
N THR A 170 78.54 -12.94 43.07
CA THR A 170 77.38 -13.60 43.73
C THR A 170 76.07 -12.84 44.05
N THR A 171 74.90 -13.38 43.61
CA THR A 171 73.95 -14.16 44.47
C THR A 171 72.61 -14.55 43.76
N LYS A 172 72.24 -15.85 43.88
CA LYS A 172 70.92 -16.52 44.10
C LYS A 172 69.65 -16.03 43.37
N SER A 173 68.87 -16.87 42.68
CA SER A 173 67.85 -17.80 43.25
C SER A 173 67.24 -18.66 42.10
N LYS A 174 67.25 -20.00 42.16
CA LYS A 174 66.26 -20.96 42.72
C LYS A 174 65.19 -21.45 41.71
N GLU A 175 65.30 -22.75 41.43
CA GLU A 175 64.41 -23.75 40.82
C GLU A 175 62.91 -23.43 40.64
N ASN A 176 62.35 -23.86 39.49
CA ASN A 176 61.41 -24.98 39.45
C ASN A 176 61.21 -25.52 38.02
N ASN A 177 61.56 -26.80 37.84
CA ASN A 177 61.04 -27.69 36.79
C ASN A 177 59.68 -28.26 37.29
N PRO A 178 58.74 -28.66 36.39
CA PRO A 178 58.85 -30.01 35.84
C PRO A 178 58.47 -30.16 34.34
N SER A 179 59.20 -31.09 33.73
CA SER A 179 58.86 -32.00 32.61
C SER A 179 57.42 -32.03 32.11
N ASN A 180 57.22 -31.80 30.81
CA ASN A 180 56.86 -32.88 29.87
C ASN A 180 56.94 -32.43 28.39
N SER A 181 57.77 -33.13 27.62
CA SER A 181 57.75 -33.28 26.15
C SER A 181 56.49 -34.10 25.71
N PRO A 182 56.12 -34.24 24.41
CA PRO A 182 56.97 -34.04 23.24
C PRO A 182 56.38 -33.34 21.98
N SER A 183 57.34 -32.87 21.18
CA SER A 183 57.44 -32.94 19.70
C SER A 183 56.25 -32.59 18.82
N THR A 184 56.41 -31.57 17.96
CA THR A 184 56.73 -31.73 16.52
C THR A 184 57.08 -30.33 15.95
N THR A 185 58.33 -30.07 15.55
CA THR A 185 58.84 -30.08 14.14
C THR A 185 58.08 -29.04 13.29
N ILE A 186 58.66 -28.01 12.69
CA ILE A 186 59.72 -27.99 11.67
C ILE A 186 60.30 -26.58 11.61
N GLY A 187 61.63 -26.47 11.71
CA GLY A 187 62.36 -25.26 11.33
C GLY A 187 62.75 -25.30 9.85
N ASN A 188 63.09 -24.14 9.31
CA ASN A 188 64.12 -23.99 8.28
C ASN A 188 64.67 -22.57 8.38
N GLN A 189 65.85 -22.45 8.99
CA GLN A 189 66.81 -21.42 8.63
C GLN A 189 67.96 -22.10 7.90
N ASP A 190 68.27 -21.55 6.74
CA ASP A 190 69.57 -21.61 6.08
C ASP A 190 70.66 -21.12 7.05
N PRO A 191 71.90 -21.62 6.90
CA PRO A 191 72.90 -20.65 6.45
C PRO A 191 73.94 -21.22 5.49
N GLY A 192 74.52 -20.30 4.74
CA GLY A 192 75.57 -20.54 3.77
C GLY A 192 76.91 -20.99 4.35
N LYS A 193 77.73 -21.47 3.39
CA LYS A 193 79.20 -21.47 3.28
C LYS A 193 80.02 -21.03 4.51
N PRO A 194 81.14 -21.74 4.77
CA PRO A 194 82.40 -21.20 4.27
C PRO A 194 83.40 -22.24 3.73
N GLU A 195 84.42 -21.69 3.09
CA GLU A 195 85.60 -22.30 2.51
C GLU A 195 86.58 -22.80 3.57
N THR A 196 87.35 -23.85 3.27
CA THR A 196 88.72 -24.03 3.77
C THR A 196 89.53 -24.89 2.80
N GLU A 197 90.69 -24.35 2.42
CA GLU A 197 91.81 -25.03 1.77
C GLU A 197 92.42 -26.11 2.69
N ALA A 198 93.02 -27.13 2.08
CA ALA A 198 94.03 -27.98 2.72
C ALA A 198 94.96 -28.55 1.64
N ASP A 199 96.21 -28.09 1.66
CA ASP A 199 97.35 -28.68 0.95
C ASP A 199 98.01 -29.80 1.79
N ASP A 200 98.68 -30.70 1.05
CA ASP A 200 99.78 -31.62 1.39
C ASP A 200 99.55 -32.89 2.24
N ALA A 201 99.67 -34.06 1.58
CA ALA A 201 100.77 -35.02 1.77
C ALA A 201 100.64 -36.30 0.90
N ASP A 202 101.52 -36.37 -0.10
CA ASP A 202 102.19 -37.49 -0.79
C ASP A 202 101.69 -38.96 -0.84
N SER A 203 101.96 -39.51 -2.03
CA SER A 203 102.41 -40.87 -2.38
C SER A 203 101.40 -41.98 -2.73
N SER A 204 101.16 -42.06 -4.04
CA SER A 204 101.38 -43.21 -4.94
C SER A 204 100.70 -44.58 -4.71
N SER A 205 99.97 -44.96 -5.77
CA SER A 205 99.72 -46.31 -6.31
C SER A 205 98.55 -47.15 -5.75
N SER A 206 97.44 -47.21 -6.52
CA SER A 206 96.78 -48.47 -6.96
C SER A 206 95.47 -48.19 -7.73
N ASP A 207 95.54 -48.34 -9.07
CA ASP A 207 94.56 -47.96 -10.09
C ASP A 207 93.30 -48.86 -10.22
N SER A 208 92.58 -49.20 -9.15
CA SER A 208 91.27 -49.88 -9.33
C SER A 208 90.15 -49.52 -8.34
N LEU A 209 90.46 -48.83 -7.23
CA LEU A 209 89.46 -48.36 -6.26
C LEU A 209 88.91 -46.95 -6.57
N GLY A 210 89.64 -46.14 -7.35
CA GLY A 210 89.25 -44.77 -7.71
C GLY A 210 88.08 -44.68 -8.70
N SER A 211 87.93 -45.65 -9.61
CA SER A 211 86.88 -45.64 -10.63
C SER A 211 85.48 -45.88 -10.04
N ALA A 212 85.34 -46.82 -9.10
CA ALA A 212 84.08 -47.10 -8.43
C ALA A 212 83.61 -45.93 -7.54
N ALA A 213 84.53 -45.28 -6.82
CA ALA A 213 84.24 -44.09 -6.03
C ALA A 213 83.80 -42.90 -6.90
N LEU A 214 84.40 -42.75 -8.09
CA LEU A 214 84.08 -41.69 -9.04
C LEU A 214 82.72 -41.90 -9.71
N VAL A 215 82.37 -43.15 -10.05
CA VAL A 215 81.02 -43.51 -10.54
C VAL A 215 79.95 -43.29 -9.47
N MET A 216 80.19 -43.69 -8.22
CA MET A 216 79.27 -43.41 -7.11
C MET A 216 79.13 -41.91 -6.83
N GLY A 217 80.21 -41.14 -6.97
CA GLY A 217 80.18 -39.68 -6.90
C GLY A 217 79.33 -39.05 -8.00
N LEU A 218 79.48 -39.53 -9.23
CA LEU A 218 78.64 -39.11 -10.38
C LEU A 218 77.18 -39.47 -10.19
N ASP A 219 76.87 -40.66 -9.67
CA ASP A 219 75.50 -41.10 -9.39
C ASP A 219 74.86 -40.28 -8.26
N ALA A 220 75.64 -39.91 -7.24
CA ALA A 220 75.19 -39.03 -6.16
C ALA A 220 74.91 -37.60 -6.66
N VAL A 221 75.74 -37.08 -7.57
CA VAL A 221 75.50 -35.78 -8.22
C VAL A 221 74.28 -35.84 -9.12
N ALA A 222 74.13 -36.88 -9.95
CA ALA A 222 72.95 -37.09 -10.79
C ALA A 222 71.66 -37.19 -9.97
N SER A 223 71.72 -37.91 -8.84
CA SER A 223 70.60 -38.03 -7.90
C SER A 223 70.23 -36.68 -7.26
N LYS A 224 71.22 -35.86 -6.88
CA LYS A 224 70.99 -34.49 -6.37
C LYS A 224 70.42 -33.56 -7.44
N CYS A 225 70.91 -33.65 -8.67
CA CYS A 225 70.37 -32.86 -9.79
C CYS A 225 68.93 -33.24 -10.12
N LEU A 226 68.60 -34.55 -10.09
CA LEU A 226 67.25 -35.05 -10.30
C LEU A 226 66.29 -34.63 -9.18
N SER A 227 66.70 -34.76 -7.91
CA SER A 227 65.87 -34.34 -6.78
C SER A 227 65.65 -32.82 -6.77
N TRP A 228 66.69 -32.04 -7.10
CA TRP A 228 66.57 -30.60 -7.25
C TRP A 228 65.64 -30.22 -8.41
N LEU A 229 65.76 -30.85 -9.57
CA LEU A 229 64.86 -30.62 -10.71
C LEU A 229 63.41 -30.99 -10.39
N GLN A 230 63.18 -32.13 -9.73
CA GLN A 230 61.84 -32.54 -9.31
C GLN A 230 61.24 -31.56 -8.30
N GLN A 231 62.04 -31.10 -7.34
CA GLN A 231 61.59 -30.13 -6.33
C GLN A 231 61.32 -28.76 -6.95
N HIS A 232 62.17 -28.29 -7.88
CA HIS A 232 61.97 -27.05 -8.61
C HIS A 232 60.73 -27.10 -9.51
N LEU A 233 60.50 -28.21 -10.21
CA LEU A 233 59.30 -28.43 -11.02
C LEU A 233 58.04 -28.45 -10.14
N ALA A 234 58.06 -29.17 -9.02
CA ALA A 234 56.95 -29.20 -8.06
C ALA A 234 56.64 -27.81 -7.48
N GLN A 235 57.67 -27.03 -7.13
CA GLN A 235 57.51 -25.66 -6.66
C GLN A 235 56.94 -24.73 -7.74
N SER A 236 57.45 -24.81 -8.97
CA SER A 236 56.95 -23.99 -10.08
C SER A 236 55.49 -24.33 -10.42
N PHE A 237 55.12 -25.61 -10.40
CA PHE A 237 53.74 -26.06 -10.63
C PHE A 237 52.81 -25.62 -9.49
N ALA A 238 53.24 -25.74 -8.23
CA ALA A 238 52.46 -25.28 -7.08
C ALA A 238 52.21 -23.76 -7.13
N GLN A 239 53.23 -22.97 -7.49
CA GLN A 239 53.07 -21.52 -7.67
C GLN A 239 52.11 -21.18 -8.82
N GLN A 240 52.17 -21.92 -9.93
CA GLN A 240 51.28 -21.71 -11.07
C GLN A 240 49.83 -22.10 -10.73
N GLN A 241 49.64 -23.16 -9.96
CA GLN A 241 48.33 -23.60 -9.49
C GLN A 241 47.73 -22.62 -8.49
N GLN A 242 48.52 -22.07 -7.56
CA GLN A 242 48.08 -21.00 -6.66
C GLN A 242 47.66 -19.73 -7.42
N LYS A 243 48.42 -19.35 -8.45
CA LYS A 243 48.05 -18.22 -9.32
C LYS A 243 46.72 -18.50 -10.04
N ALA A 244 46.53 -19.70 -10.59
CA ALA A 244 45.29 -20.08 -11.25
C ALA A 244 44.09 -20.02 -10.29
N SER A 245 44.22 -20.58 -9.07
CA SER A 245 43.15 -20.53 -8.07
C SER A 245 42.82 -19.09 -7.63
N HIS A 246 43.81 -18.21 -7.60
CA HIS A 246 43.58 -16.80 -7.28
C HIS A 246 42.80 -16.08 -8.38
N TYR A 247 43.10 -16.34 -9.65
CA TYR A 247 42.35 -15.78 -10.77
C TYR A 247 40.92 -16.32 -10.84
N GLU A 248 40.70 -17.59 -10.53
CA GLU A 248 39.36 -18.18 -10.44
C GLU A 248 38.53 -17.51 -9.34
N ALA A 249 39.11 -17.35 -8.14
CA ALA A 249 38.46 -16.64 -7.04
C ALA A 249 38.09 -15.19 -7.41
N GLN A 250 39.01 -14.46 -8.04
CA GLN A 250 38.75 -13.10 -8.53
C GLN A 250 37.65 -13.05 -9.60
N TYR A 251 37.61 -14.03 -10.50
CA TYR A 251 36.58 -14.10 -11.53
C TYR A 251 35.20 -14.36 -10.92
N GLU A 252 35.12 -15.25 -9.93
CA GLU A 252 33.88 -15.49 -9.19
C GLU A 252 33.40 -14.24 -8.44
N GLU A 253 34.30 -13.51 -7.78
CA GLU A 253 33.98 -12.24 -7.13
C GLU A 253 33.48 -11.20 -8.12
N MET A 254 34.15 -11.04 -9.26
CA MET A 254 33.76 -10.07 -10.28
C MET A 254 32.40 -10.44 -10.91
N LYS A 255 32.11 -11.73 -11.06
CA LYS A 255 30.79 -12.22 -11.46
C LYS A 255 29.72 -11.90 -10.42
N ARG A 256 29.97 -12.16 -9.13
CA ARG A 256 29.05 -11.81 -8.04
C ARG A 256 28.78 -10.30 -7.99
N LEU A 257 29.81 -9.48 -8.13
CA LEU A 257 29.67 -8.02 -8.15
C LEU A 257 28.85 -7.54 -9.36
N LYS A 258 29.06 -8.12 -10.55
CA LYS A 258 28.23 -7.82 -11.73
C LYS A 258 26.76 -8.16 -11.51
N GLU A 259 26.48 -9.32 -10.92
CA GLU A 259 25.10 -9.73 -10.59
C GLU A 259 24.48 -8.78 -9.55
N GLN A 260 25.23 -8.36 -8.54
CA GLN A 260 24.77 -7.37 -7.56
C GLN A 260 24.50 -6.00 -8.17
N VAL A 261 25.37 -5.51 -9.07
CA VAL A 261 25.17 -4.23 -9.78
C VAL A 261 23.94 -4.32 -10.69
N GLN A 262 23.74 -5.44 -11.39
CA GLN A 262 22.54 -5.64 -12.21
C GLN A 262 21.27 -5.68 -11.35
N ALA A 263 21.30 -6.39 -10.23
CA ALA A 263 20.17 -6.43 -9.30
C ALA A 263 19.87 -5.04 -8.72
N ALA A 264 20.91 -4.30 -8.30
CA ALA A 264 20.79 -2.93 -7.82
C ALA A 264 20.27 -1.97 -8.91
N GLY A 265 20.61 -2.22 -10.18
CA GLY A 265 20.12 -1.44 -11.32
C GLY A 265 18.64 -1.67 -11.65
N ARG A 266 18.05 -2.81 -11.28
CA ARG A 266 16.61 -3.09 -11.47
C ARG A 266 15.72 -2.35 -10.48
N ILE A 267 16.20 -2.13 -9.25
CA ILE A 267 15.46 -1.42 -8.19
C ILE A 267 14.99 -0.02 -8.65
N PRO A 268 15.84 0.86 -9.22
CA PRO A 268 15.38 2.18 -9.68
C PRO A 268 14.43 2.10 -10.88
N GLU A 269 14.56 1.09 -11.75
CA GLU A 269 13.60 0.87 -12.84
C GLU A 269 12.22 0.48 -12.30
N GLU A 270 12.16 -0.47 -11.37
CA GLU A 270 10.92 -0.88 -10.71
C GLU A 270 10.26 0.28 -9.96
N LEU A 271 11.05 1.10 -9.25
CA LEU A 271 10.56 2.31 -8.58
C LEU A 271 10.04 3.34 -9.59
N ALA A 272 10.73 3.55 -10.71
CA ALA A 272 10.29 4.46 -11.77
C ALA A 272 8.96 4.01 -12.40
N GLU A 273 8.78 2.71 -12.62
CA GLU A 273 7.51 2.15 -13.10
C GLU A 273 6.38 2.33 -12.09
N GLN A 274 6.64 2.12 -10.79
CA GLN A 274 5.66 2.35 -9.73
C GLN A 274 5.26 3.83 -9.66
N HIS A 275 6.23 4.74 -9.72
CA HIS A 275 5.96 6.18 -9.78
C HIS A 275 5.17 6.57 -11.03
N ALA A 276 5.45 5.98 -12.18
CA ALA A 276 4.70 6.22 -13.41
C ALA A 276 3.24 5.72 -13.30
N LYS A 277 3.00 4.57 -12.65
CA LYS A 277 1.65 4.06 -12.37
C LYS A 277 0.90 5.00 -11.43
N GLN A 278 1.50 5.37 -10.30
CA GLN A 278 0.92 6.31 -9.35
C GLN A 278 0.60 7.67 -9.99
N ALA A 279 1.47 8.18 -10.87
CA ALA A 279 1.24 9.44 -11.57
C ALA A 279 -0.01 9.36 -12.48
N ARG A 280 -0.24 8.23 -13.15
CA ARG A 280 -1.44 8.02 -13.98
C ARG A 280 -2.70 7.94 -13.12
N GLU A 281 -2.67 7.17 -12.04
CA GLU A 281 -3.79 7.06 -11.09
C GLU A 281 -4.15 8.42 -10.49
N LEU A 282 -3.15 9.25 -10.15
CA LEU A 282 -3.39 10.60 -9.65
C LEU A 282 -4.05 11.52 -10.69
N ILE A 283 -3.73 11.38 -11.97
CA ILE A 283 -4.38 12.14 -13.04
C ILE A 283 -5.84 11.68 -13.18
N GLU A 284 -6.08 10.37 -13.24
CA GLU A 284 -7.44 9.82 -13.34
C GLU A 284 -8.33 10.24 -12.15
N LEU A 285 -7.78 10.24 -10.93
CA LEU A 285 -8.48 10.71 -9.74
C LEU A 285 -8.77 12.21 -9.77
N ARG A 286 -7.86 13.02 -10.32
CA ARG A 286 -8.08 14.47 -10.49
C ARG A 286 -9.19 14.72 -11.50
N ASP A 287 -9.16 14.05 -12.65
CA ASP A 287 -10.19 14.19 -13.68
C ASP A 287 -11.57 13.76 -13.15
N ALA A 288 -11.63 12.65 -12.41
CA ALA A 288 -12.86 12.20 -11.76
C ALA A 288 -13.36 13.20 -10.71
N HIS A 289 -12.47 13.82 -9.94
CA HIS A 289 -12.81 14.83 -8.96
C HIS A 289 -13.38 16.08 -9.63
N GLU A 290 -12.76 16.57 -10.71
CA GLU A 290 -13.25 17.71 -11.49
C GLU A 290 -14.64 17.45 -12.07
N GLN A 291 -14.88 16.25 -12.62
CA GLN A 291 -16.21 15.86 -13.12
C GLN A 291 -17.26 15.83 -12.01
N LEU A 292 -16.91 15.35 -10.82
CA LEU A 292 -17.82 15.36 -9.67
C LEU A 292 -18.11 16.78 -9.19
N GLN A 293 -17.11 17.65 -9.13
CA GLN A 293 -17.30 19.06 -8.78
C GLN A 293 -18.24 19.76 -9.77
N GLN A 294 -18.08 19.52 -11.08
CA GLN A 294 -18.98 20.06 -12.09
C GLN A 294 -20.41 19.59 -11.89
N ARG A 295 -20.63 18.30 -11.62
CA ARG A 295 -21.97 17.75 -11.35
C ARG A 295 -22.61 18.33 -10.09
N VAL A 296 -21.82 18.58 -9.05
CA VAL A 296 -22.32 19.24 -7.82
C VAL A 296 -22.72 20.68 -8.14
N ALA A 297 -21.88 21.44 -8.86
CA ALA A 297 -22.20 22.80 -9.26
C ALA A 297 -23.47 22.88 -10.13
N ASP A 298 -23.64 21.94 -11.07
CA ASP A 298 -24.85 21.83 -11.89
C ASP A 298 -26.09 21.51 -11.06
N ALA A 299 -25.98 20.59 -10.10
CA ALA A 299 -27.06 20.25 -9.19
C ALA A 299 -27.45 21.44 -8.30
N ASP A 300 -26.48 22.19 -7.77
CA ASP A 300 -26.71 23.39 -6.96
C ASP A 300 -27.40 24.49 -7.77
N ASN A 301 -26.94 24.72 -9.01
CA ASN A 301 -27.59 25.64 -9.93
C ASN A 301 -29.03 25.23 -10.23
N MET A 302 -29.30 23.93 -10.42
CA MET A 302 -30.67 23.43 -10.60
C MET A 302 -31.54 23.68 -9.36
N VAL A 303 -31.00 23.51 -8.15
CA VAL A 303 -31.72 23.78 -6.89
C VAL A 303 -32.05 25.27 -6.77
N ILE A 304 -31.08 26.16 -7.04
CA ILE A 304 -31.29 27.62 -7.02
C ILE A 304 -32.39 28.01 -8.00
N VAL A 305 -32.34 27.52 -9.25
CA VAL A 305 -33.37 27.80 -10.27
C VAL A 305 -34.73 27.26 -9.86
N GLN A 306 -34.80 26.07 -9.25
CA GLN A 306 -36.07 25.54 -8.74
C GLN A 306 -36.61 26.36 -7.57
N GLN A 307 -35.74 26.83 -6.69
CA GLN A 307 -36.12 27.66 -5.55
C GLN A 307 -36.66 29.02 -6.00
N GLN A 308 -35.96 29.71 -6.91
CA GLN A 308 -36.44 30.94 -7.53
C GLN A 308 -37.82 30.75 -8.19
N ARG A 309 -38.00 29.65 -8.94
CA ARG A 309 -39.32 29.32 -9.55
C ARG A 309 -40.42 29.10 -8.52
N ARG A 310 -40.11 28.51 -7.36
CA ARG A 310 -41.08 28.32 -6.26
C ARG A 310 -41.43 29.65 -5.61
N GLU A 311 -40.45 30.54 -5.43
CA GLU A 311 -40.64 31.87 -4.87
C GLU A 311 -41.47 32.77 -5.80
N ASP A 312 -41.20 32.72 -7.11
CA ASP A 312 -41.99 33.41 -8.13
C ASP A 312 -43.45 32.94 -8.12
N MET A 313 -43.65 31.61 -8.09
CA MET A 313 -44.98 31.01 -8.02
C MET A 313 -45.71 31.42 -6.74
N ALA A 314 -45.04 31.39 -5.60
CA ALA A 314 -45.61 31.83 -4.32
C ALA A 314 -46.01 33.31 -4.35
N THR A 315 -45.19 34.16 -4.97
CA THR A 315 -45.48 35.60 -5.12
C THR A 315 -46.70 35.83 -6.00
N ARG A 316 -46.81 35.14 -7.14
CA ARG A 316 -47.99 35.21 -8.03
C ARG A 316 -49.26 34.68 -7.35
N LEU A 317 -49.18 33.57 -6.61
CA LEU A 317 -50.31 33.05 -5.83
C LEU A 317 -50.78 34.04 -4.75
N ARG A 318 -49.83 34.75 -4.10
CA ARG A 318 -50.16 35.81 -3.14
C ARG A 318 -50.88 36.98 -3.81
N LEU A 319 -50.50 37.36 -5.04
CA LEU A 319 -51.18 38.41 -5.81
C LEU A 319 -52.64 38.03 -6.10
N VAL A 320 -52.89 36.84 -6.64
CA VAL A 320 -54.26 36.36 -6.90
C VAL A 320 -55.08 36.28 -5.62
N ALA A 321 -54.52 35.70 -4.56
CA ALA A 321 -55.20 35.65 -3.27
C ALA A 321 -55.45 37.06 -2.68
N GLY A 322 -54.59 38.03 -3.01
CA GLY A 322 -54.75 39.45 -2.67
C GLY A 322 -55.97 40.06 -3.37
N GLU A 323 -56.03 39.96 -4.69
CA GLU A 323 -57.14 40.48 -5.51
C GLU A 323 -58.49 39.84 -5.14
N VAL A 324 -58.53 38.51 -4.98
CA VAL A 324 -59.75 37.80 -4.54
C VAL A 324 -60.21 38.27 -3.16
N ARG A 325 -59.28 38.47 -2.20
CA ARG A 325 -59.62 39.00 -0.88
C ARG A 325 -60.07 40.45 -0.91
N GLN A 326 -59.55 41.26 -1.83
CA GLN A 326 -60.02 42.63 -2.02
C GLN A 326 -61.45 42.63 -2.57
N TYR A 327 -61.71 41.84 -3.61
CA TYR A 327 -63.05 41.66 -4.19
C TYR A 327 -64.08 41.19 -3.15
N LEU A 328 -63.77 40.14 -2.38
CA LEU A 328 -64.66 39.63 -1.33
C LEU A 328 -64.94 40.67 -0.23
N ARG A 329 -63.96 41.52 0.11
CA ARG A 329 -64.17 42.63 1.06
C ARG A 329 -65.12 43.69 0.51
N LEU A 330 -64.99 44.05 -0.77
CA LEU A 330 -65.90 44.98 -1.44
C LEU A 330 -67.33 44.42 -1.45
N VAL A 331 -67.50 43.17 -1.90
CA VAL A 331 -68.80 42.48 -1.92
C VAL A 331 -69.43 42.41 -0.53
N ARG A 332 -68.66 42.02 0.50
CA ARG A 332 -69.17 41.98 1.88
C ARG A 332 -69.58 43.36 2.39
N GLY A 333 -68.84 44.41 2.06
CA GLY A 333 -69.16 45.79 2.43
C GLY A 333 -70.42 46.32 1.75
N GLU A 334 -70.72 45.85 0.54
CA GLU A 334 -71.96 46.20 -0.17
C GLU A 334 -73.17 45.41 0.33
N ILE A 335 -73.02 44.10 0.56
CA ILE A 335 -74.09 43.27 1.15
C ILE A 335 -74.53 43.84 2.50
N LYS A 336 -73.58 44.28 3.33
CA LYS A 336 -73.87 44.95 4.61
C LYS A 336 -74.61 46.29 4.45
N ARG A 337 -74.39 47.01 3.35
CA ARG A 337 -74.99 48.34 3.08
C ARG A 337 -76.35 48.25 2.39
N LYS A 338 -76.56 47.27 1.51
CA LYS A 338 -77.72 47.18 0.60
C LYS A 338 -78.68 46.01 0.90
N PHE A 339 -78.71 45.47 2.13
CA PHE A 339 -79.54 44.35 2.61
C PHE A 339 -80.57 43.80 1.58
N GLY A 340 -80.25 42.69 0.93
CA GLY A 340 -81.20 41.93 0.10
C GLY A 340 -81.20 42.19 -1.41
N TYR A 341 -80.47 43.20 -1.91
CA TYR A 341 -80.28 43.38 -3.36
C TYR A 341 -78.96 42.73 -3.83
N LEU A 342 -78.93 42.23 -5.07
CA LEU A 342 -77.72 41.70 -5.70
C LEU A 342 -76.63 42.79 -5.66
N PRO A 343 -75.45 42.54 -5.07
CA PRO A 343 -74.39 43.54 -5.00
C PRO A 343 -74.01 44.00 -6.40
N GLU A 344 -74.03 45.31 -6.64
CA GLU A 344 -73.45 45.90 -7.86
C GLU A 344 -71.97 45.51 -8.02
N ALA A 345 -71.29 45.10 -6.94
CA ALA A 345 -69.96 44.54 -7.01
C ALA A 345 -69.81 43.27 -7.84
N ILE A 346 -70.87 42.48 -8.02
CA ILE A 346 -70.83 41.35 -8.94
C ILE A 346 -70.66 41.86 -10.39
N ALA A 347 -71.09 43.09 -10.67
CA ALA A 347 -70.92 43.79 -11.95
C ALA A 347 -69.66 44.67 -12.04
N HIS A 348 -68.78 44.71 -11.02
CA HIS A 348 -67.49 45.43 -11.10
C HIS A 348 -66.54 44.73 -12.08
N ALA A 349 -66.71 44.99 -13.36
CA ALA A 349 -65.91 44.43 -14.45
C ALA A 349 -64.40 44.64 -14.24
N GLU A 350 -64.00 45.78 -13.66
CA GLU A 350 -62.60 46.10 -13.35
C GLU A 350 -61.97 45.18 -12.29
N SER A 351 -62.77 44.68 -11.34
CA SER A 351 -62.27 43.75 -10.31
C SER A 351 -62.12 42.33 -10.87
N TRP A 352 -63.03 41.92 -11.74
CA TRP A 352 -62.93 40.66 -12.49
C TRP A 352 -61.80 40.68 -13.51
N ALA A 353 -61.56 41.83 -14.17
CA ALA A 353 -60.43 42.03 -15.07
C ALA A 353 -59.08 41.86 -14.32
N ARG A 354 -58.92 42.49 -13.16
CA ARG A 354 -57.69 42.33 -12.34
C ARG A 354 -57.48 40.89 -11.83
N ILE A 355 -58.55 40.20 -11.45
CA ILE A 355 -58.47 38.78 -11.06
C ILE A 355 -58.11 37.92 -12.28
N ALA A 356 -58.70 38.19 -13.46
CA ALA A 356 -58.40 37.49 -14.70
C ALA A 356 -56.95 37.69 -15.13
N GLU A 357 -56.44 38.93 -15.15
CA GLU A 357 -55.04 39.25 -15.45
C GLU A 357 -54.08 38.54 -14.48
N ALA A 358 -54.38 38.53 -13.18
CA ALA A 358 -53.56 37.84 -12.18
C ALA A 358 -53.59 36.31 -12.36
N LEU A 359 -54.70 35.74 -12.83
CA LEU A 359 -54.82 34.32 -13.18
C LEU A 359 -54.09 33.99 -14.49
N GLU A 360 -54.14 34.86 -15.50
CA GLU A 360 -53.38 34.73 -16.73
C GLU A 360 -51.87 34.70 -16.47
N LEU A 361 -51.38 35.58 -15.57
CA LEU A 361 -49.98 35.57 -15.12
C LEU A 361 -49.57 34.26 -14.42
N LEU A 362 -50.50 33.54 -13.79
CA LEU A 362 -50.25 32.19 -13.25
C LEU A 362 -50.22 31.14 -14.36
N LEU A 363 -51.08 31.27 -15.38
CA LEU A 363 -51.26 30.28 -16.44
C LEU A 363 -50.13 30.31 -17.48
N CYS A 364 -49.57 31.48 -17.82
CA CYS A 364 -48.51 31.63 -18.83
C CYS A 364 -47.28 30.73 -18.57
N GLN A 365 -46.96 30.38 -17.31
CA GLN A 365 -45.85 29.45 -17.03
C GLN A 365 -46.18 27.97 -17.24
N SER A 366 -47.45 27.57 -17.20
CA SER A 366 -47.84 26.16 -17.40
C SER A 366 -47.71 25.75 -18.88
N SER A 367 -47.93 26.72 -19.79
CA SER A 367 -47.73 26.59 -21.23
C SER A 367 -46.24 26.41 -21.60
N ASP A 368 -45.35 27.23 -21.05
CA ASP A 368 -43.90 27.15 -21.30
C ASP A 368 -43.26 25.84 -20.78
N ARG A 369 -43.82 25.26 -19.71
CA ARG A 369 -43.41 23.93 -19.22
C ARG A 369 -43.74 22.82 -20.20
N CYS A 370 -44.87 22.91 -20.89
CA CYS A 370 -45.33 21.88 -21.83
C CYS A 370 -44.44 21.87 -23.10
N THR A 371 -44.06 23.04 -23.60
CA THR A 371 -43.22 23.18 -24.80
C THR A 371 -41.76 22.82 -24.53
N ALA A 372 -41.19 23.18 -23.37
CA ALA A 372 -39.82 22.82 -22.99
C ALA A 372 -39.64 21.32 -22.70
N GLN A 373 -40.65 20.67 -22.12
CA GLN A 373 -40.62 19.23 -21.83
C GLN A 373 -40.84 18.37 -23.08
N ALA A 374 -41.62 18.85 -24.05
CA ALA A 374 -41.75 18.21 -25.37
C ALA A 374 -40.44 18.25 -26.16
N ARG A 375 -39.70 19.36 -26.14
CA ARG A 375 -38.39 19.49 -26.82
C ARG A 375 -37.28 18.62 -26.23
N ARG A 376 -37.32 18.33 -24.92
CA ARG A 376 -36.37 17.42 -24.25
C ARG A 376 -36.62 15.93 -24.49
N LYS A 377 -37.81 15.54 -24.95
CA LYS A 377 -38.15 14.15 -25.32
C LYS A 377 -37.94 13.85 -26.80
N ALA A 378 -37.72 14.88 -27.61
CA ALA A 378 -37.52 14.79 -29.07
C ALA A 378 -36.04 14.84 -29.48
N LYS A 379 -35.12 14.99 -28.52
CA LYS A 379 -33.69 14.69 -28.64
C LYS A 379 -33.42 13.48 -27.78
#